data_AF-A0A7K2VK18-F1
#
_entry.id   AF-A0A7K2VK18-F1
#
_cell.length_a   1.000
_cell.length_b   1.000
_cell.length_c   1.000
_cell.angle_alpha   90.00
_cell.angle_beta   90.00
_cell.angle_gamma   90.00
#
_symmetry.space_group_name_H-M   'P 1'
#
loop_
_entity.id
_entity.type
_entity.pdbx_description
1 polymer ?
#
loop_
_entity_poly.entity_id
_entity_poly.type
_entity_poly.pdbx_seq_one_letter_code
_entity_poly.pdbx_strand_id
1 'polypeptide(L)'
;MTDPASTPVSAPRVTVQTLASEAKTVGSTQLVEFLDATGRNVADVYRGNTTWTTILRRADLLPSPTTPVPGEAALLKRMHSFLHIDDTERAATYRQFTADDAPGYEDLPEWEQTLARMLFFNLWDKGGFTTYAEGLASLRTQHAVRGELGQLLTHLMRTPRMRAPRPLTGPHAHIPLSIHHAYNRSEILAAMGVARLGGQLPGFFAQGVLWDPANRTDTLLITLNKSERDFSPTVRYKDYALSRTHFHWESQNSIAPTSATGQRYQQHAKQGSHVLLFLRDSKDTASGKAMPWVLLGPATYERHTGSKPMAITWRLHNPLPEPIWSRLPSTLPTA
;
A
#
# COMPACT_ATOMS: atom_id res chain seq x y z
N MET A 1 45.44 -1.28 -0.92
CA MET A 1 44.65 -2.35 -0.25
C MET A 1 43.35 -1.73 0.21
N THR A 2 42.32 -1.84 -0.61
CA THR A 2 40.96 -1.35 -0.32
C THR A 2 40.16 -2.49 0.26
N ASP A 3 39.62 -2.26 1.45
CA ASP A 3 38.78 -3.17 2.23
C ASP A 3 37.53 -3.56 1.42
N PRO A 4 37.23 -4.86 1.24
CA PRO A 4 36.03 -5.28 0.52
C PRO A 4 34.79 -5.00 1.36
N ALA A 5 33.81 -4.38 0.71
CA ALA A 5 32.50 -4.03 1.26
C ALA A 5 31.92 -5.16 2.14
N SER A 6 31.76 -4.85 3.42
CA SER A 6 31.00 -5.65 4.37
C SER A 6 29.54 -5.76 3.91
N THR A 7 29.19 -6.90 3.33
CA THR A 7 27.81 -7.32 3.10
C THR A 7 27.07 -7.25 4.43
N PRO A 8 25.87 -6.64 4.52
CA PRO A 8 25.11 -6.63 5.75
C PRO A 8 24.80 -8.09 6.12
N VAL A 9 25.30 -8.52 7.28
CA VAL A 9 24.92 -9.80 7.87
C VAL A 9 23.40 -9.78 8.04
N SER A 10 22.68 -10.60 7.27
CA SER A 10 21.26 -10.80 7.46
C SER A 10 21.04 -11.24 8.91
N ALA A 11 20.30 -10.44 9.68
CA ALA A 11 19.87 -10.85 11.00
C ALA A 11 19.27 -12.27 10.93
N PRO A 12 19.55 -13.15 11.91
CA PRO A 12 19.07 -14.53 11.88
C PRO A 12 17.55 -14.55 11.71
N ARG A 13 17.08 -15.45 10.84
CA ARG A 13 15.68 -15.53 10.44
C ARG A 13 14.83 -15.91 11.65
N VAL A 14 14.11 -14.94 12.20
CA VAL A 14 13.23 -15.16 13.36
C VAL A 14 12.14 -16.17 12.98
N THR A 15 12.07 -17.26 13.73
CA THR A 15 11.08 -18.32 13.51
C THR A 15 9.82 -18.05 14.34
N VAL A 16 8.68 -18.60 13.92
CA VAL A 16 7.45 -18.56 14.71
C VAL A 16 7.62 -19.24 16.08
N GLN A 17 8.50 -20.25 16.19
CA GLN A 17 8.79 -20.92 17.45
C GLN A 17 9.51 -20.00 18.44
N THR A 18 10.47 -19.22 17.94
CA THR A 18 11.16 -18.19 18.71
C THR A 18 10.18 -17.14 19.23
N LEU A 19 9.32 -16.61 18.34
CA LEU A 19 8.32 -15.62 18.70
C LEU A 19 7.31 -16.16 19.73
N ALA A 20 6.89 -17.43 19.60
CA ALA A 20 5.98 -18.05 20.55
C ALA A 20 6.62 -18.23 21.94
N SER A 21 7.90 -18.63 22.00
CA SER A 21 8.64 -18.75 23.27
C SER A 21 8.79 -17.41 23.98
N GLU A 22 9.08 -16.34 23.23
CA GLU A 22 9.17 -14.99 23.77
C GLU A 22 7.82 -14.47 24.23
N ALA A 23 6.76 -14.68 23.43
CA ALA A 23 5.41 -14.31 23.82
C ALA A 23 5.00 -15.03 25.11
N LYS A 24 5.30 -16.33 25.24
CA LYS A 24 5.05 -17.10 26.47
C LYS A 24 5.82 -16.56 27.68
N THR A 25 7.04 -16.06 27.47
CA THR A 25 7.87 -15.44 28.52
C THR A 25 7.30 -14.09 28.96
N VAL A 26 6.83 -13.27 27.99
CA VAL A 26 6.18 -11.98 28.27
C VAL A 26 4.83 -12.19 28.95
N GLY A 27 4.09 -13.23 28.59
CA GLY A 27 2.82 -13.59 29.21
C GLY A 27 1.65 -12.67 28.88
N SER A 28 1.76 -11.85 27.83
CA SER A 28 0.73 -10.90 27.40
C SER A 28 0.11 -11.26 26.06
N THR A 29 -1.19 -11.02 25.93
CA THR A 29 -1.95 -11.12 24.66
C THR A 29 -1.94 -9.82 23.85
N GLN A 30 -1.33 -8.76 24.39
CA GLN A 30 -1.27 -7.44 23.77
C GLN A 30 0.00 -7.30 22.94
N LEU A 31 -0.15 -7.07 21.63
CA LEU A 31 0.94 -6.92 20.67
C LEU A 31 1.93 -5.83 21.09
N VAL A 32 1.42 -4.70 21.61
CA VAL A 32 2.27 -3.59 22.04
C VAL A 32 3.19 -3.98 23.20
N GLU A 33 2.68 -4.70 24.19
CA GLU A 33 3.46 -5.15 25.34
C GLU A 33 4.54 -6.16 24.92
N PHE A 34 4.20 -7.06 23.99
CA PHE A 34 5.17 -7.97 23.39
C PHE A 34 6.29 -7.24 22.64
N LEU A 35 5.96 -6.26 21.80
CA LEU A 35 6.95 -5.52 21.02
C LEU A 35 7.84 -4.66 21.92
N ASP A 36 7.26 -4.00 22.93
CA ASP A 36 8.00 -3.16 23.88
C ASP A 36 8.95 -4.02 24.74
N ALA A 37 8.50 -5.19 25.22
CA ALA A 37 9.32 -6.09 26.05
C ALA A 37 10.45 -6.78 25.28
N THR A 38 10.26 -7.06 23.99
CA THR A 38 11.23 -7.80 23.17
C THR A 38 12.11 -6.91 22.28
N GLY A 39 11.75 -5.63 22.12
CA GLY A 39 12.41 -4.70 21.19
C GLY A 39 12.25 -5.08 19.71
N ARG A 40 11.32 -5.99 19.39
CA ARG A 40 11.13 -6.47 18.02
C ARG A 40 10.47 -5.45 17.12
N ASN A 41 10.77 -5.53 15.83
CA ASN A 41 10.01 -4.78 14.85
C ASN A 41 8.69 -5.51 14.59
N VAL A 42 7.58 -4.78 14.49
CA VAL A 42 6.26 -5.36 14.14
C VAL A 42 6.29 -6.18 12.85
N ALA A 43 7.15 -5.81 11.87
CA ALA A 43 7.32 -6.59 10.65
C ALA A 43 7.88 -8.01 10.89
N ASP A 44 8.58 -8.24 12.00
CA ASP A 44 9.08 -9.57 12.39
C ASP A 44 7.92 -10.55 12.67
N VAL A 45 6.84 -10.05 13.28
CA VAL A 45 5.61 -10.81 13.59
C VAL A 45 4.93 -11.33 12.31
N TYR A 46 5.00 -10.54 11.24
CA TYR A 46 4.27 -10.77 9.99
C TYR A 46 5.14 -11.32 8.85
N ARG A 47 6.34 -11.84 9.14
CA ARG A 47 7.16 -12.52 8.14
C ARG A 47 6.52 -13.84 7.71
N GLY A 48 6.55 -14.11 6.41
CA GLY A 48 6.00 -15.35 5.85
C GLY A 48 4.49 -15.44 6.06
N ASN A 49 4.05 -16.51 6.72
CA ASN A 49 2.63 -16.76 7.05
C ASN A 49 2.33 -16.60 8.55
N THR A 50 3.27 -16.05 9.33
CA THR A 50 3.09 -15.83 10.77
C THR A 50 2.17 -14.64 11.01
N THR A 51 1.36 -14.73 12.07
CA THR A 51 0.42 -13.69 12.53
C THR A 51 0.47 -13.64 14.05
N TRP A 52 0.02 -12.55 14.65
CA TRP A 52 0.02 -12.41 16.11
C TRP A 52 -0.87 -13.47 16.78
N THR A 53 -2.06 -13.72 16.25
CA THR A 53 -2.95 -14.80 16.70
C THR A 53 -2.27 -16.17 16.62
N THR A 54 -1.50 -16.44 15.56
CA THR A 54 -0.77 -17.71 15.42
C THR A 54 0.34 -17.85 16.47
N ILE A 55 1.02 -16.75 16.81
CA ILE A 55 2.03 -16.72 17.87
C ILE A 55 1.38 -16.99 19.22
N LEU A 56 0.30 -16.28 19.55
CA LEU A 56 -0.42 -16.46 20.81
C LEU A 56 -0.96 -17.88 21.00
N ARG A 57 -1.53 -18.49 19.94
CA ARG A 57 -2.01 -19.87 19.98
C ARG A 57 -0.87 -20.88 20.20
N ARG A 58 0.31 -20.64 19.64
CA ARG A 58 1.50 -21.48 19.87
C ARG A 58 2.15 -21.27 21.23
N ALA A 59 1.94 -20.11 21.83
CA ALA A 59 2.42 -19.76 23.17
C ALA A 59 1.48 -20.22 24.29
N ASP A 60 0.36 -20.87 23.94
CA ASP A 60 -0.74 -21.23 24.86
C ASP A 60 -1.41 -20.03 25.56
N LEU A 61 -1.30 -18.83 24.96
CA LEU A 61 -1.88 -17.59 25.49
C LEU A 61 -3.26 -17.25 24.91
N LEU A 62 -3.62 -17.90 23.81
CA LEU A 62 -4.95 -17.80 23.19
C LEU A 62 -5.42 -19.22 22.83
N PRO A 63 -6.67 -19.60 23.17
CA PRO A 63 -7.16 -20.92 22.82
C PRO A 63 -7.22 -21.10 21.30
N SER A 64 -6.85 -22.29 20.85
CA SER A 64 -7.16 -22.73 19.50
C SER A 64 -8.60 -23.23 19.48
N PRO A 65 -9.46 -22.75 18.57
CA PRO A 65 -10.85 -23.18 18.54
C PRO A 65 -10.92 -24.67 18.15
N THR A 66 -11.83 -25.43 18.78
CA THR A 66 -12.04 -26.86 18.49
C THR A 66 -12.43 -27.09 17.03
N THR A 67 -13.20 -26.16 16.46
CA THR A 67 -13.56 -26.13 15.04
C THR A 67 -12.97 -24.88 14.40
N PRO A 68 -12.26 -24.97 13.26
CA PRO A 68 -11.74 -23.80 12.57
C PRO A 68 -12.85 -22.80 12.22
N VAL A 69 -12.65 -21.53 12.58
CA VAL A 69 -13.57 -20.45 12.18
C VAL A 69 -13.43 -20.25 10.66
N PRO A 70 -14.52 -20.38 9.87
CA PRO A 70 -14.45 -20.24 8.43
C PRO A 70 -13.84 -18.90 8.01
N GLY A 71 -12.86 -18.93 7.11
CA GLY A 71 -12.20 -17.72 6.57
C GLY A 71 -11.15 -17.07 7.47
N GLU A 72 -11.10 -17.37 8.77
CA GLU A 72 -10.21 -16.71 9.74
C GLU A 72 -8.74 -16.77 9.32
N ALA A 73 -8.24 -17.96 8.96
CA ALA A 73 -6.85 -18.15 8.56
C ALA A 73 -6.47 -17.38 7.28
N ALA A 74 -7.42 -17.18 6.36
CA ALA A 74 -7.20 -16.39 5.15
C ALA A 74 -7.12 -14.90 5.48
N LEU A 75 -8.01 -14.40 6.35
CA LEU A 75 -8.03 -13.02 6.83
C LEU A 75 -6.79 -12.68 7.66
N LEU A 76 -6.38 -13.53 8.60
CA LEU A 76 -5.18 -13.33 9.42
C LEU A 76 -3.91 -13.19 8.57
N LYS A 77 -3.80 -13.94 7.46
CA LYS A 77 -2.69 -13.78 6.52
C LYS A 77 -2.64 -12.41 5.85
N ARG A 78 -3.73 -11.63 5.85
CA ARG A 78 -3.79 -10.27 5.30
C ARG A 78 -3.30 -9.20 6.26
N MET A 79 -3.07 -9.48 7.54
CA MET A 79 -2.65 -8.46 8.52
C MET A 79 -1.37 -7.71 8.11
N HIS A 80 -0.44 -8.40 7.42
CA HIS A 80 0.76 -7.77 6.88
C HIS A 80 0.47 -6.62 5.89
N SER A 81 -0.68 -6.63 5.20
CA SER A 81 -1.04 -5.60 4.22
C SER A 81 -1.51 -4.29 4.87
N PHE A 82 -1.49 -4.17 6.20
CA PHE A 82 -1.81 -2.96 6.95
C PHE A 82 -0.57 -2.29 7.55
N LEU A 83 0.59 -2.95 7.52
CA LEU A 83 1.84 -2.46 8.13
C LEU A 83 2.31 -1.11 7.57
N HIS A 84 1.89 -0.77 6.36
CA HIS A 84 2.29 0.47 5.71
C HIS A 84 1.47 1.68 6.14
N ILE A 85 0.30 1.52 6.79
CA ILE A 85 -0.63 2.60 7.13
C ILE A 85 0.02 3.64 8.04
N ASP A 86 0.28 4.81 7.49
CA ASP A 86 0.97 5.95 8.13
C ASP A 86 0.06 7.18 8.28
N ASP A 87 -1.24 6.92 8.30
CA ASP A 87 -2.32 7.88 8.33
C ASP A 87 -3.24 7.56 9.52
N THR A 88 -3.36 8.52 10.44
CA THR A 88 -4.15 8.38 11.66
C THR A 88 -5.65 8.28 11.39
N GLU A 89 -6.17 9.01 10.40
CA GLU A 89 -7.60 8.98 10.05
C GLU A 89 -7.97 7.57 9.58
N ARG A 90 -7.31 7.08 8.53
CA ARG A 90 -7.54 5.72 8.00
C ARG A 90 -7.36 4.63 9.06
N ALA A 91 -6.34 4.73 9.91
CA ALA A 91 -6.13 3.76 10.99
C ALA A 91 -7.28 3.79 12.01
N ALA A 92 -7.74 4.97 12.41
CA ALA A 92 -8.86 5.13 13.34
C ALA A 92 -10.18 4.61 12.73
N THR A 93 -10.46 4.96 11.47
CA THR A 93 -11.66 4.50 10.75
C THR A 93 -11.67 2.98 10.58
N TYR A 94 -10.55 2.35 10.23
CA TYR A 94 -10.48 0.88 10.15
C TYR A 94 -10.71 0.20 11.51
N ARG A 95 -10.25 0.81 12.61
CA ARG A 95 -10.57 0.34 13.96
C ARG A 95 -12.06 0.46 14.27
N GLN A 96 -12.71 1.56 13.89
CA GLN A 96 -14.16 1.73 14.04
C GLN A 96 -14.95 0.66 13.27
N PHE A 97 -14.57 0.36 12.02
CA PHE A 97 -15.23 -0.67 11.21
C PHE A 97 -15.00 -2.10 11.71
N THR A 98 -14.10 -2.30 12.67
CA THR A 98 -13.84 -3.59 13.31
C THR A 98 -14.24 -3.60 14.79
N ALA A 99 -14.91 -2.57 15.29
CA ALA A 99 -15.50 -2.54 16.63
C ALA A 99 -16.81 -3.36 16.68
N ASP A 100 -17.29 -3.68 17.89
CA ASP A 100 -18.53 -4.48 18.06
C ASP A 100 -19.76 -3.68 17.63
N ASP A 101 -19.72 -2.37 17.82
CA ASP A 101 -20.73 -1.38 17.45
C ASP A 101 -20.43 -0.72 16.08
N ALA A 102 -19.67 -1.40 15.22
CA ALA A 102 -19.33 -0.88 13.89
C ALA A 102 -20.61 -0.50 13.11
N PRO A 103 -20.66 0.73 12.54
CA PRO A 103 -21.81 1.21 11.77
C PRO A 103 -22.06 0.34 10.52
N GLY A 104 -23.31 0.30 10.07
CA GLY A 104 -23.65 -0.33 8.80
C GLY A 104 -23.04 0.44 7.63
N TYR A 105 -22.57 -0.27 6.60
CA TYR A 105 -21.93 0.35 5.44
C TYR A 105 -22.82 1.40 4.76
N GLU A 106 -24.12 1.14 4.63
CA GLU A 106 -25.07 2.04 3.98
C GLU A 106 -25.38 3.30 4.83
N ASP A 107 -25.06 3.27 6.13
CA ASP A 107 -25.24 4.39 7.04
C ASP A 107 -24.03 5.34 7.04
N LEU A 108 -22.93 4.95 6.36
CA LEU A 108 -21.70 5.73 6.30
C LEU A 108 -21.80 6.88 5.28
N PRO A 109 -21.20 8.05 5.57
CA PRO A 109 -20.99 9.08 4.55
C PRO A 109 -20.04 8.57 3.45
N GLU A 110 -20.12 9.15 2.25
CA GLU A 110 -19.37 8.67 1.06
C GLU A 110 -17.84 8.58 1.28
N TRP A 111 -17.29 9.51 2.07
CA TRP A 111 -15.88 9.51 2.47
C TRP A 111 -15.52 8.22 3.24
N GLU A 112 -16.33 7.88 4.24
CA GLU A 112 -16.16 6.68 5.05
C GLU A 112 -16.52 5.40 4.29
N GLN A 113 -17.50 5.43 3.38
CA GLN A 113 -17.75 4.32 2.47
C GLN A 113 -16.53 4.01 1.60
N THR A 114 -15.82 5.04 1.13
CA THR A 114 -14.59 4.84 0.36
C THR A 114 -13.50 4.19 1.21
N LEU A 115 -13.29 4.67 2.44
CA LEU A 115 -12.40 4.01 3.41
C LEU A 115 -12.83 2.57 3.71
N ALA A 116 -14.13 2.30 3.82
CA ALA A 116 -14.67 0.97 4.06
C ALA A 116 -14.39 0.02 2.89
N ARG A 117 -14.49 0.51 1.65
CA ARG A 117 -14.09 -0.24 0.43
C ARG A 117 -12.58 -0.51 0.40
N MET A 118 -11.75 0.45 0.83
CA MET A 118 -10.31 0.24 0.96
C MET A 118 -9.97 -0.86 1.99
N LEU A 119 -10.62 -0.85 3.16
CA LEU A 119 -10.52 -1.92 4.16
C LEU A 119 -10.97 -3.27 3.59
N PHE A 120 -12.16 -3.29 2.97
CA PHE A 120 -12.74 -4.48 2.39
C PHE A 120 -11.77 -5.15 1.41
N PHE A 121 -11.24 -4.40 0.44
CA PHE A 121 -10.34 -4.97 -0.56
C PHE A 121 -8.92 -5.26 -0.04
N ASN A 122 -8.53 -4.70 1.11
CA ASN A 122 -7.35 -5.16 1.82
C ASN A 122 -7.54 -6.57 2.39
N LEU A 123 -8.74 -6.89 2.87
CA LEU A 123 -9.09 -8.20 3.44
C LEU A 123 -9.45 -9.22 2.35
N TRP A 124 -10.19 -8.81 1.33
CA TRP A 124 -10.71 -9.65 0.24
C TRP A 124 -10.37 -9.08 -1.13
N ASP A 125 -9.08 -9.15 -1.51
CA ASP A 125 -8.61 -8.62 -2.80
C ASP A 125 -9.20 -9.33 -4.03
N LYS A 126 -9.80 -10.51 -3.84
CA LYS A 126 -10.53 -11.29 -4.86
C LYS A 126 -12.05 -11.20 -4.72
N GLY A 127 -12.58 -10.30 -3.89
CA GLY A 127 -14.01 -10.21 -3.61
C GLY A 127 -14.53 -11.44 -2.87
N GLY A 128 -15.70 -11.95 -3.28
CA GLY A 128 -16.36 -13.11 -2.64
C GLY A 128 -17.66 -12.78 -1.90
N PHE A 129 -18.18 -11.57 -2.10
CA PHE A 129 -19.45 -11.11 -1.52
C PHE A 129 -20.28 -10.41 -2.60
N THR A 130 -21.59 -10.35 -2.37
CA THR A 130 -22.51 -9.65 -3.29
C THR A 130 -22.50 -8.15 -3.01
N THR A 131 -22.39 -7.76 -1.73
CA THR A 131 -22.36 -6.36 -1.30
C THR A 131 -21.21 -6.10 -0.32
N TYR A 132 -20.80 -4.82 -0.19
CA TYR A 132 -19.81 -4.44 0.82
C TYR A 132 -20.36 -4.62 2.24
N ALA A 133 -21.63 -4.29 2.45
CA ALA A 133 -22.31 -4.48 3.73
C ALA A 133 -22.25 -5.94 4.21
N GLU A 134 -22.50 -6.90 3.33
CA GLU A 134 -22.42 -8.34 3.63
C GLU A 134 -21.02 -8.75 4.08
N GLY A 135 -19.98 -8.38 3.33
CA GLY A 135 -18.62 -8.76 3.70
C GLY A 135 -18.13 -8.07 4.97
N LEU A 136 -18.42 -6.77 5.15
CA LEU A 136 -18.07 -6.07 6.39
C LEU A 136 -18.82 -6.65 7.61
N ALA A 137 -20.11 -6.97 7.47
CA ALA A 137 -20.87 -7.64 8.53
C ALA A 137 -20.30 -9.03 8.87
N SER A 138 -19.72 -9.74 7.89
CA SER A 138 -19.06 -11.03 8.13
C SER A 138 -17.86 -10.94 9.08
N LEU A 139 -17.26 -9.76 9.28
CA LEU A 139 -16.19 -9.56 10.26
C LEU A 139 -16.68 -9.73 11.69
N ARG A 140 -17.96 -9.47 11.99
CA ARG A 140 -18.49 -9.46 13.37
C ARG A 140 -18.13 -10.73 14.15
N THR A 141 -18.17 -11.89 13.48
CA THR A 141 -17.84 -13.20 14.07
C THR A 141 -16.35 -13.53 14.06
N GLN A 142 -15.53 -12.76 13.36
CA GLN A 142 -14.08 -12.96 13.21
C GLN A 142 -13.31 -12.28 14.36
N HIS A 143 -13.62 -12.65 15.61
CA HIS A 143 -13.10 -11.98 16.81
C HIS A 143 -11.56 -11.91 16.87
N ALA A 144 -10.86 -12.99 16.50
CA ALA A 144 -9.39 -13.01 16.48
C ALA A 144 -8.82 -12.06 15.41
N VAL A 145 -9.42 -12.01 14.21
CA VAL A 145 -9.03 -11.10 13.13
C VAL A 145 -9.22 -9.65 13.55
N ARG A 146 -10.40 -9.33 14.10
CA ARG A 146 -10.73 -7.97 14.58
C ARG A 146 -9.80 -7.54 15.71
N GLY A 147 -9.57 -8.42 16.68
CA GLY A 147 -8.65 -8.17 17.79
C GLY A 147 -7.22 -7.93 17.31
N GLU A 148 -6.70 -8.78 16.42
CA GLU A 148 -5.35 -8.63 15.87
C GLU A 148 -5.20 -7.35 15.04
N LEU A 149 -6.14 -7.05 14.15
CA LEU A 149 -6.12 -5.83 13.35
C LEU A 149 -6.21 -4.59 14.24
N GLY A 150 -7.08 -4.61 15.25
CA GLY A 150 -7.23 -3.52 16.21
C GLY A 150 -5.94 -3.24 16.99
N GLN A 151 -5.25 -4.30 17.45
CA GLN A 151 -3.96 -4.18 18.14
C GLN A 151 -2.86 -3.66 17.20
N LEU A 152 -2.79 -4.17 15.97
CA LEU A 152 -1.84 -3.69 14.96
C LEU A 152 -2.03 -2.20 14.66
N LEU A 153 -3.25 -1.77 14.36
CA LEU A 153 -3.55 -0.37 14.05
C LEU A 153 -3.26 0.54 15.26
N THR A 154 -3.59 0.10 16.48
CA THR A 154 -3.27 0.82 17.72
C THR A 154 -1.77 0.98 17.90
N HIS A 155 -0.99 -0.07 17.64
CA HIS A 155 0.47 0.01 17.66
C HIS A 155 0.98 1.02 16.64
N LEU A 156 0.55 0.92 15.37
CA LEU A 156 1.00 1.84 14.31
C LEU A 156 0.74 3.30 14.67
N MET A 157 -0.45 3.63 15.20
CA MET A 157 -0.82 4.98 15.63
C MET A 157 0.08 5.55 16.74
N ARG A 158 0.77 4.71 17.52
CA ARG A 158 1.72 5.12 18.57
C ARG A 158 3.15 5.32 18.06
N THR A 159 3.43 4.97 16.81
CA THR A 159 4.77 5.08 16.24
C THR A 159 4.97 6.44 15.56
N PRO A 160 6.22 6.95 15.46
CA PRO A 160 6.53 8.22 14.79
C PRO A 160 6.30 8.19 13.27
N ARG A 161 5.80 7.07 12.72
CA ARG A 161 5.51 6.92 11.29
C ARG A 161 4.23 7.65 10.87
N MET A 162 3.34 7.96 11.80
CA MET A 162 2.11 8.71 11.53
C MET A 162 2.47 10.10 10.99
N ARG A 163 1.77 10.54 9.95
CA ARG A 163 2.03 11.82 9.29
C ARG A 163 0.78 12.68 9.30
N ALA A 164 1.00 14.00 9.31
CA ALA A 164 -0.10 14.95 9.18
C ALA A 164 -0.75 14.81 7.79
N PRO A 165 -2.09 14.81 7.72
CA PRO A 165 -2.80 14.64 6.46
C PRO A 165 -2.48 15.80 5.50
N ARG A 166 -2.46 15.46 4.21
CA ARG A 166 -2.31 16.40 3.10
C ARG A 166 -3.30 16.00 2.02
N PRO A 167 -4.61 16.21 2.25
CA PRO A 167 -5.65 15.67 1.39
C PRO A 167 -5.49 16.18 -0.04
N LEU A 168 -5.97 15.40 -1.00
CA LEU A 168 -6.15 15.88 -2.37
C LEU A 168 -7.14 17.06 -2.38
N THR A 169 -6.99 17.94 -3.36
CA THR A 169 -7.79 19.16 -3.50
C THR A 169 -8.51 19.21 -4.84
N GLY A 170 -9.50 20.10 -4.97
CA GLY A 170 -10.20 20.31 -6.24
C GLY A 170 -11.06 19.08 -6.61
N PRO A 171 -11.00 18.59 -7.87
CA PRO A 171 -11.84 17.47 -8.34
C PRO A 171 -11.68 16.17 -7.54
N HIS A 172 -10.57 15.99 -6.83
CA HIS A 172 -10.30 14.81 -6.01
C HIS A 172 -10.51 15.02 -4.51
N ALA A 173 -11.06 16.15 -4.08
CA ALA A 173 -11.25 16.45 -2.65
C ALA A 173 -12.16 15.47 -1.91
N HIS A 174 -12.94 14.65 -2.63
CA HIS A 174 -13.80 13.61 -2.08
C HIS A 174 -13.09 12.25 -1.94
N ILE A 175 -11.86 12.11 -2.43
CA ILE A 175 -11.09 10.87 -2.40
C ILE A 175 -10.22 10.86 -1.13
N PRO A 176 -10.32 9.84 -0.25
CA PRO A 176 -9.61 9.78 1.03
C PRO A 176 -8.15 9.32 0.85
N LEU A 177 -7.43 10.03 -0.01
CA LEU A 177 -6.00 9.87 -0.22
C LEU A 177 -5.28 11.16 0.15
N SER A 178 -4.17 11.01 0.85
CA SER A 178 -3.31 12.11 1.27
C SER A 178 -1.98 12.04 0.56
N ILE A 179 -1.52 13.18 0.07
CA ILE A 179 -0.22 13.36 -0.55
C ILE A 179 0.88 12.90 0.41
N HIS A 180 1.85 12.22 -0.16
CA HIS A 180 2.98 11.56 0.49
C HIS A 180 2.62 10.39 1.40
N HIS A 181 1.37 9.93 1.49
CA HIS A 181 0.99 8.77 2.29
C HIS A 181 1.16 7.44 1.52
N ALA A 182 1.36 6.34 2.26
CA ALA A 182 1.54 5.03 1.67
C ALA A 182 0.20 4.30 1.49
N TYR A 183 0.05 3.64 0.34
CA TYR A 183 -1.11 2.86 -0.03
C TYR A 183 -0.68 1.60 -0.76
N ASN A 184 -1.30 0.48 -0.46
CA ASN A 184 -1.13 -0.72 -1.28
C ASN A 184 -2.08 -0.67 -2.49
N ARG A 185 -1.95 -1.64 -3.41
CA ARG A 185 -2.74 -1.69 -4.65
C ARG A 185 -4.24 -1.75 -4.40
N SER A 186 -4.69 -2.54 -3.43
CA SER A 186 -6.11 -2.68 -3.10
C SER A 186 -6.72 -1.35 -2.67
N GLU A 187 -6.01 -0.62 -1.83
CA GLU A 187 -6.46 0.69 -1.34
C GLU A 187 -6.53 1.72 -2.47
N ILE A 188 -5.50 1.78 -3.33
CA ILE A 188 -5.48 2.74 -4.45
C ILE A 188 -6.65 2.47 -5.40
N LEU A 189 -6.84 1.21 -5.80
CA LEU A 189 -7.91 0.86 -6.73
C LEU A 189 -9.30 1.09 -6.12
N ALA A 190 -9.48 0.85 -4.82
CA ALA A 190 -10.73 1.10 -4.12
C ALA A 190 -11.02 2.60 -3.99
N ALA A 191 -10.03 3.40 -3.60
CA ALA A 191 -10.16 4.84 -3.44
C ALA A 191 -10.47 5.54 -4.77
N MET A 192 -9.85 5.09 -5.86
CA MET A 192 -10.10 5.59 -7.22
C MET A 192 -11.37 5.00 -7.86
N GLY A 193 -12.18 4.22 -7.14
CA GLY A 193 -13.43 3.64 -7.67
C GLY A 193 -13.25 2.60 -8.79
N VAL A 194 -12.02 2.18 -9.10
CA VAL A 194 -11.72 1.18 -10.13
C VAL A 194 -12.02 -0.23 -9.63
N ALA A 195 -11.68 -0.52 -8.37
CA ALA A 195 -12.05 -1.78 -7.74
C ALA A 195 -13.51 -1.75 -7.29
N ARG A 196 -14.29 -2.74 -7.74
CA ARG A 196 -15.69 -2.90 -7.33
C ARG A 196 -16.18 -4.33 -7.39
N LEU A 197 -17.10 -4.69 -6.48
CA LEU A 197 -17.82 -5.96 -6.56
C LEU A 197 -18.59 -6.05 -7.88
N GLY A 198 -18.60 -7.24 -8.49
CA GLY A 198 -19.17 -7.44 -9.83
C GLY A 198 -18.35 -6.82 -10.98
N GLY A 199 -17.16 -6.28 -10.72
CA GLY A 199 -16.30 -5.66 -11.72
C GLY A 199 -14.83 -6.01 -11.57
N GLN A 200 -13.95 -5.03 -11.83
CA GLN A 200 -12.51 -5.21 -11.65
C GLN A 200 -12.20 -5.40 -10.16
N LEU A 201 -11.41 -6.43 -9.85
CA LEU A 201 -10.95 -6.73 -8.49
C LEU A 201 -9.43 -6.51 -8.38
N PRO A 202 -8.90 -6.07 -7.21
CA PRO A 202 -7.47 -5.81 -7.04
C PRO A 202 -6.56 -7.01 -7.22
N GLY A 203 -7.04 -8.21 -6.89
CA GLY A 203 -6.32 -9.47 -7.04
C GLY A 203 -6.03 -9.84 -8.49
N PHE A 204 -6.83 -9.31 -9.42
CA PHE A 204 -6.71 -9.55 -10.87
C PHE A 204 -6.14 -8.34 -11.64
N PHE A 205 -5.74 -7.28 -10.94
CA PHE A 205 -5.15 -6.10 -11.56
C PHE A 205 -3.62 -6.26 -11.69
N ALA A 206 -3.14 -6.27 -12.94
CA ALA A 206 -1.72 -6.42 -13.26
C ALA A 206 -1.11 -5.21 -13.99
N GLN A 207 -1.90 -4.18 -14.30
CA GLN A 207 -1.43 -3.04 -15.09
C GLN A 207 -0.65 -2.03 -14.22
N GLY A 208 0.27 -1.28 -14.84
CA GLY A 208 1.03 -0.21 -14.18
C GLY A 208 0.38 1.17 -14.26
N VAL A 209 -0.71 1.29 -15.00
CA VAL A 209 -1.52 2.51 -15.12
C VAL A 209 -2.98 2.11 -15.12
N LEU A 210 -3.81 2.91 -14.47
CA LEU A 210 -5.27 2.82 -14.55
C LEU A 210 -5.86 4.14 -15.04
N TRP A 211 -6.92 4.05 -15.82
CA TRP A 211 -7.79 5.18 -16.15
C TRP A 211 -9.07 5.05 -15.33
N ASP A 212 -9.34 6.04 -14.49
CA ASP A 212 -10.60 6.19 -13.79
C ASP A 212 -11.49 7.17 -14.57
N PRO A 213 -12.55 6.68 -15.25
CA PRO A 213 -13.43 7.54 -16.02
C PRO A 213 -14.29 8.47 -15.16
N ALA A 214 -14.64 8.07 -13.93
CA ALA A 214 -15.51 8.85 -13.05
C ALA A 214 -14.80 10.14 -12.61
N ASN A 215 -13.53 10.02 -12.21
CA ASN A 215 -12.70 11.17 -11.84
C ASN A 215 -11.87 11.72 -13.01
N ARG A 216 -12.04 11.19 -14.23
CA ARG A 216 -11.24 11.54 -15.42
C ARG A 216 -9.74 11.57 -15.12
N THR A 217 -9.23 10.53 -14.46
CA THR A 217 -7.88 10.53 -13.88
C THR A 217 -7.05 9.33 -14.32
N ASP A 218 -5.86 9.60 -14.84
CA ASP A 218 -4.81 8.59 -15.02
C ASP A 218 -4.01 8.46 -13.72
N THR A 219 -3.99 7.26 -13.15
CA THR A 219 -3.14 6.95 -11.99
C THR A 219 -1.95 6.10 -12.42
N LEU A 220 -0.74 6.62 -12.22
CA LEU A 220 0.52 6.01 -12.63
C LEU A 220 1.16 5.29 -11.43
N LEU A 221 1.24 3.96 -11.49
CA LEU A 221 1.85 3.12 -10.45
C LEU A 221 3.31 2.81 -10.79
N ILE A 222 4.21 3.66 -10.32
CA ILE A 222 5.63 3.68 -10.69
C ILE A 222 6.43 2.80 -9.72
N THR A 223 7.30 1.95 -10.28
CA THR A 223 8.25 1.12 -9.52
C THR A 223 9.66 1.41 -10.04
N LEU A 224 10.53 1.99 -9.19
CA LEU A 224 11.88 2.43 -9.59
C LEU A 224 12.80 1.25 -9.93
N ASN A 225 12.98 0.35 -8.96
CA ASN A 225 13.77 -0.86 -9.13
C ASN A 225 12.87 -1.95 -9.70
N LYS A 226 12.82 -2.03 -11.02
CA LYS A 226 12.34 -3.22 -11.73
C LYS A 226 13.45 -4.27 -11.59
N SER A 227 13.50 -4.94 -10.44
CA SER A 227 14.39 -6.10 -10.26
C SER A 227 13.91 -7.19 -11.21
N GLU A 228 14.51 -7.27 -12.39
CA GLU A 228 14.47 -8.49 -13.18
C GLU A 228 15.78 -9.21 -12.90
N ARG A 229 15.67 -10.49 -12.59
CA ARG A 229 16.82 -11.37 -12.37
C ARG A 229 17.71 -11.51 -13.62
N ASP A 230 17.36 -10.85 -14.74
CA ASP A 230 18.00 -11.04 -16.04
C ASP A 230 18.32 -9.74 -16.82
N PHE A 231 18.26 -8.53 -16.22
CA PHE A 231 18.67 -7.30 -16.93
C PHE A 231 20.11 -6.87 -16.63
N SER A 232 20.86 -6.59 -17.71
CA SER A 232 22.17 -5.93 -17.70
C SER A 232 22.17 -4.69 -16.78
N PRO A 233 23.24 -4.44 -15.99
CA PRO A 233 23.33 -3.32 -15.06
C PRO A 233 23.15 -1.93 -15.71
N THR A 234 23.22 -1.83 -17.04
CA THR A 234 23.07 -0.59 -17.82
C THR A 234 21.62 -0.14 -18.09
N VAL A 235 20.59 -0.95 -17.81
CA VAL A 235 19.17 -0.60 -18.09
C VAL A 235 18.38 -0.24 -16.82
N ARG A 236 19.08 -0.02 -15.69
CA ARG A 236 18.42 0.34 -14.43
C ARG A 236 18.02 1.81 -14.45
N TYR A 237 16.77 2.07 -14.07
CA TYR A 237 16.12 3.38 -13.89
C TYR A 237 15.63 4.10 -15.17
N LYS A 238 14.55 3.55 -15.76
CA LYS A 238 13.72 4.27 -16.74
C LYS A 238 12.84 5.36 -16.13
N ASP A 239 12.58 5.28 -14.82
CA ASP A 239 11.74 6.21 -14.08
C ASP A 239 12.58 6.83 -12.95
N TYR A 240 12.66 8.16 -12.86
CA TYR A 240 13.52 8.87 -11.90
C TYR A 240 13.04 10.31 -11.68
N ALA A 241 13.39 10.91 -10.54
CA ALA A 241 13.10 12.33 -10.33
C ALA A 241 14.24 13.21 -10.87
N LEU A 242 13.87 14.22 -11.65
CA LEU A 242 14.79 15.22 -12.20
C LEU A 242 15.10 16.32 -11.18
N SER A 243 14.11 16.64 -10.35
CA SER A 243 14.22 17.56 -9.22
C SER A 243 13.12 17.23 -8.23
N ARG A 244 13.04 17.97 -7.12
CA ARG A 244 11.94 17.81 -6.17
C ARG A 244 10.56 18.09 -6.79
N THR A 245 10.47 18.81 -7.91
CA THR A 245 9.20 19.17 -8.57
C THR A 245 9.04 18.57 -9.97
N HIS A 246 10.00 17.78 -10.46
CA HIS A 246 9.95 17.19 -11.80
C HIS A 246 10.27 15.70 -11.75
N PHE A 247 9.41 14.90 -12.35
CA PHE A 247 9.55 13.44 -12.40
C PHE A 247 9.55 12.95 -13.84
N HIS A 248 10.56 12.16 -14.19
CA HIS A 248 10.66 11.48 -15.47
C HIS A 248 9.99 10.10 -15.38
N TRP A 249 9.10 9.81 -16.31
CA TRP A 249 8.35 8.55 -16.37
C TRP A 249 8.25 8.05 -17.81
N GLU A 250 8.53 6.77 -18.03
CA GLU A 250 8.28 6.11 -19.32
C GLU A 250 6.91 5.44 -19.34
N SER A 251 6.14 5.72 -20.39
CA SER A 251 4.86 5.04 -20.64
C SER A 251 5.03 3.55 -20.97
N GLN A 252 3.92 2.83 -21.09
CA GLN A 252 3.97 1.48 -21.66
C GLN A 252 4.52 1.51 -23.10
N ASN A 253 5.22 0.46 -23.49
CA ASN A 253 5.97 0.36 -24.75
C ASN A 253 5.12 0.67 -26.01
N SER A 254 3.81 0.46 -25.98
CA SER A 254 2.93 0.69 -27.13
C SER A 254 2.36 2.11 -27.24
N ILE A 255 2.48 2.93 -26.20
CA ILE A 255 1.82 4.24 -26.12
C ILE A 255 2.63 5.26 -26.89
N ALA A 256 2.13 5.66 -28.06
CA ALA A 256 2.66 6.75 -28.88
C ALA A 256 2.03 8.12 -28.51
N PRO A 257 2.72 9.25 -28.76
CA PRO A 257 2.16 10.60 -28.58
C PRO A 257 0.88 10.82 -29.40
N THR A 258 0.75 10.14 -30.53
CA THR A 258 -0.43 10.20 -31.40
C THR A 258 -1.57 9.27 -30.97
N SER A 259 -1.33 8.34 -30.03
CA SER A 259 -2.37 7.45 -29.52
C SER A 259 -3.37 8.20 -28.63
N ALA A 260 -4.58 7.65 -28.45
CA ALA A 260 -5.59 8.25 -27.58
C ALA A 260 -5.08 8.50 -26.15
N THR A 261 -4.36 7.54 -25.57
CA THR A 261 -3.74 7.68 -24.24
C THR A 261 -2.62 8.72 -24.24
N GLY A 262 -1.74 8.71 -25.24
CA GLY A 262 -0.66 9.70 -25.35
C GLY A 262 -1.18 11.13 -25.52
N GLN A 263 -2.24 11.32 -26.30
CA GLN A 263 -2.92 12.60 -26.44
C GLN A 263 -3.59 13.03 -25.14
N ARG A 264 -4.23 12.10 -24.42
CA ARG A 264 -4.79 12.37 -23.10
C ARG A 264 -3.72 12.84 -22.12
N TYR A 265 -2.54 12.21 -22.08
CA TYR A 265 -1.43 12.69 -21.24
C TYR A 265 -0.98 14.11 -21.61
N GLN A 266 -0.75 14.38 -22.89
CA GLN A 266 -0.27 15.69 -23.35
C GLN A 266 -1.28 16.82 -23.12
N GLN A 267 -2.56 16.53 -23.30
CA GLN A 267 -3.63 17.52 -23.31
C GLN A 267 -4.47 17.49 -22.03
N HIS A 268 -4.07 16.73 -21.00
CA HIS A 268 -4.90 16.42 -19.85
C HIS A 268 -5.52 17.67 -19.21
N ALA A 269 -4.70 18.71 -18.97
CA ALA A 269 -5.14 19.96 -18.38
C ALA A 269 -6.18 20.70 -19.25
N LYS A 270 -5.99 20.70 -20.58
CA LYS A 270 -6.94 21.31 -21.53
C LYS A 270 -8.25 20.51 -21.63
N GLN A 271 -8.17 19.20 -21.47
CA GLN A 271 -9.30 18.27 -21.54
C GLN A 271 -10.01 18.09 -20.18
N GLY A 272 -9.57 18.77 -19.12
CA GLY A 272 -10.10 18.58 -17.77
C GLY A 272 -9.93 17.15 -17.26
N SER A 273 -8.83 16.49 -17.62
CA SER A 273 -8.40 15.22 -17.01
C SER A 273 -7.15 15.43 -16.17
N HIS A 274 -6.93 14.51 -15.24
CA HIS A 274 -5.92 14.64 -14.20
C HIS A 274 -4.95 13.46 -14.21
N VAL A 275 -3.80 13.65 -13.55
CA VAL A 275 -2.76 12.63 -13.43
C VAL A 275 -2.29 12.57 -11.99
N LEU A 276 -2.33 11.39 -11.39
CA LEU A 276 -1.80 11.11 -10.05
C LEU A 276 -0.61 10.15 -10.14
N LEU A 277 0.51 10.50 -9.50
CA LEU A 277 1.70 9.66 -9.47
C LEU A 277 1.82 8.93 -8.14
N PHE A 278 2.04 7.62 -8.19
CA PHE A 278 2.29 6.77 -7.04
C PHE A 278 3.63 6.07 -7.24
N LEU A 279 4.49 6.10 -6.22
CA LEU A 279 5.87 5.66 -6.34
C LEU A 279 6.21 4.61 -5.30
N ARG A 280 6.91 3.56 -5.71
CA ARG A 280 7.60 2.64 -4.79
C ARG A 280 9.00 2.31 -5.28
N ASP A 281 9.86 1.97 -4.32
CA ASP A 281 11.27 1.71 -4.60
C ASP A 281 11.45 0.37 -5.33
N SER A 282 10.74 -0.67 -4.91
CA SER A 282 10.83 -2.03 -5.46
C SER A 282 9.46 -2.71 -5.50
N LYS A 283 9.38 -3.89 -6.12
CA LYS A 283 8.14 -4.70 -6.08
C LYS A 283 7.86 -5.21 -4.67
N ASP A 284 8.90 -5.66 -3.98
CA ASP A 284 8.83 -6.33 -2.69
C ASP A 284 9.67 -5.61 -1.63
N THR A 285 9.15 -5.62 -0.41
CA THR A 285 9.85 -5.28 0.83
C THR A 285 10.95 -6.30 1.15
N ALA A 286 11.86 -5.96 2.08
CA ALA A 286 12.86 -6.92 2.59
C ALA A 286 12.23 -8.20 3.19
N SER A 287 10.97 -8.13 3.64
CA SER A 287 10.21 -9.29 4.12
C SER A 287 9.59 -10.16 3.01
N GLY A 288 9.78 -9.83 1.73
CA GLY A 288 9.19 -10.54 0.59
C GLY A 288 7.68 -10.30 0.41
N LYS A 289 7.15 -9.23 1.02
CA LYS A 289 5.77 -8.76 0.84
C LYS A 289 5.74 -7.61 -0.17
N ALA A 290 4.65 -7.45 -0.90
CA ALA A 290 4.50 -6.34 -1.84
C ALA A 290 4.75 -4.99 -1.17
N MET A 291 5.61 -4.16 -1.76
CA MET A 291 5.89 -2.82 -1.26
C MET A 291 4.72 -1.89 -1.60
N PRO A 292 4.24 -1.07 -0.63
CA PRO A 292 3.22 -0.07 -0.88
C PRO A 292 3.77 1.05 -1.79
N TRP A 293 2.88 1.76 -2.46
CA TRP A 293 3.22 2.99 -3.16
C TRP A 293 2.97 4.19 -2.28
N VAL A 294 3.79 5.22 -2.44
CA VAL A 294 3.59 6.54 -1.86
C VAL A 294 2.95 7.45 -2.90
N LEU A 295 1.84 8.11 -2.56
CA LEU A 295 1.22 9.11 -3.42
C LEU A 295 2.12 10.34 -3.52
N LEU A 296 2.70 10.61 -4.69
CA LEU A 296 3.43 11.86 -4.93
C LEU A 296 2.49 13.05 -5.13
N GLY A 297 1.25 12.77 -5.52
CA GLY A 297 0.20 13.76 -5.72
C GLY A 297 -0.08 14.05 -7.20
N PRO A 298 -0.85 15.11 -7.47
CA PRO A 298 -1.17 15.52 -8.83
C PRO A 298 0.04 16.09 -9.56
N ALA A 299 0.06 15.85 -10.87
CA ALA A 299 1.11 16.36 -11.76
C ALA A 299 0.54 16.93 -13.05
N THR A 300 1.32 17.81 -13.68
CA THR A 300 1.02 18.39 -14.99
C THR A 300 2.06 17.96 -16.01
N TYR A 301 1.59 17.57 -17.19
CA TYR A 301 2.45 17.26 -18.32
C TYR A 301 3.29 18.50 -18.69
N GLU A 302 4.61 18.34 -18.83
CA GLU A 302 5.52 19.42 -19.26
C GLU A 302 6.04 19.17 -20.68
N ARG A 303 6.68 18.02 -20.89
CA ARG A 303 7.24 17.61 -22.19
C ARG A 303 7.38 16.09 -22.28
N HIS A 304 7.63 15.57 -23.48
CA HIS A 304 8.09 14.20 -23.65
C HIS A 304 9.18 14.12 -24.73
N THR A 305 9.93 13.02 -24.69
CA THR A 305 10.74 12.54 -25.82
C THR A 305 10.34 11.09 -26.14
N GLY A 306 10.83 10.57 -27.26
CA GLY A 306 10.48 9.22 -27.70
C GLY A 306 9.04 9.11 -28.20
N SER A 307 8.65 7.89 -28.57
CA SER A 307 7.31 7.61 -29.07
C SER A 307 6.78 6.30 -28.50
N LYS A 308 7.49 5.19 -28.65
CA LYS A 308 7.08 3.88 -28.14
C LYS A 308 8.19 3.26 -27.29
N PRO A 309 8.30 3.60 -25.99
CA PRO A 309 7.38 4.43 -25.19
C PRO A 309 7.61 5.95 -25.30
N MET A 310 6.67 6.73 -24.76
CA MET A 310 6.85 8.15 -24.45
C MET A 310 7.62 8.28 -23.12
N ALA A 311 8.70 9.05 -23.13
CA ALA A 311 9.46 9.43 -21.95
C ALA A 311 9.01 10.83 -21.49
N ILE A 312 8.07 10.87 -20.54
CA ILE A 312 7.35 12.08 -20.13
C ILE A 312 8.02 12.72 -18.91
N THR A 313 8.17 14.05 -18.95
CA THR A 313 8.47 14.86 -17.77
C THR A 313 7.17 15.41 -17.19
N TRP A 314 6.87 15.00 -15.97
CA TRP A 314 5.75 15.48 -15.17
C TRP A 314 6.23 16.54 -14.17
N ARG A 315 5.56 17.70 -14.14
CA ARG A 315 5.74 18.70 -13.08
C ARG A 315 4.80 18.39 -11.92
N LEU A 316 5.35 17.98 -10.79
CA LEU A 316 4.61 17.70 -9.56
C LEU A 316 4.05 19.00 -8.98
N HIS A 317 2.82 18.97 -8.48
CA HIS A 317 2.22 20.12 -7.80
C HIS A 317 2.74 20.28 -6.37
N ASN A 318 3.23 19.17 -5.79
CA ASN A 318 3.81 19.14 -4.46
C ASN A 318 5.26 18.67 -4.56
N PRO A 319 6.22 19.38 -3.94
CA PRO A 319 7.62 18.96 -4.00
C PRO A 319 7.81 17.65 -3.22
N LEU A 320 8.64 16.77 -3.77
CA LEU A 320 9.06 15.54 -3.09
C LEU A 320 9.63 15.87 -1.71
N PRO A 321 9.18 15.17 -0.66
CA PRO A 321 9.72 15.34 0.68
C PRO A 321 11.11 14.70 0.76
N GLU A 322 11.95 15.21 1.65
CA GLU A 322 13.35 14.77 1.79
C GLU A 322 13.50 13.24 1.95
N PRO A 323 12.66 12.54 2.74
CA PRO A 323 12.77 11.08 2.86
C PRO A 323 12.48 10.31 1.57
N ILE A 324 11.78 10.89 0.60
CA ILE A 324 11.58 10.27 -0.72
C ILE A 324 12.75 10.68 -1.62
N TRP A 325 13.04 11.98 -1.71
CA TRP A 325 14.09 12.53 -2.56
C TRP A 325 15.48 11.89 -2.33
N SER A 326 15.90 11.78 -1.07
CA SER A 326 17.19 11.18 -0.68
C SER A 326 17.36 9.71 -1.05
N ARG A 327 16.27 8.98 -1.32
CA ARG A 327 16.29 7.57 -1.76
C ARG A 327 16.27 7.41 -3.28
N LEU A 328 16.02 8.49 -4.02
CA LEU A 328 15.97 8.44 -5.48
C LEU A 328 17.39 8.41 -6.05
N PRO A 329 17.61 7.64 -7.13
CA PRO A 329 18.90 7.63 -7.80
C PRO A 329 19.24 9.05 -8.28
N SER A 330 20.41 9.54 -7.88
CA SER A 330 20.92 10.89 -8.19
C SER A 330 21.54 11.00 -9.58
N THR A 331 21.70 9.87 -10.28
CA THR A 331 22.31 9.82 -11.62
C THR A 331 21.23 9.82 -12.68
N LEU A 332 21.18 10.88 -13.49
CA LEU A 332 20.54 10.82 -14.81
C LEU A 332 21.13 9.63 -15.56
N PRO A 333 20.31 8.74 -16.17
CA PRO A 333 20.84 7.75 -17.09
C PRO A 333 21.62 8.49 -18.17
N THR A 334 22.92 8.22 -18.28
CA THR A 334 23.71 8.68 -19.44
C THR A 334 23.08 8.09 -20.69
N ALA A 335 22.79 8.97 -21.65
CA ALA A 335 22.09 8.67 -22.90
C ALA A 335 22.82 7.61 -23.76
#